data_AF-A0A1X1RTQ8-F1
#
_entry.id   AF-A0A1X1RTQ8-F1
#
_cell.length_a   1.000
_cell.length_b   1.000
_cell.length_c   1.000
_cell.angle_alpha   90.00
_cell.angle_beta   90.00
_cell.angle_gamma   90.00
#
_symmetry.space_group_name_H-M   'P 1'
#
loop_
_entity.id
_entity.type
_entity.pdbx_description
1 polymer ?
#
loop_
_entity_poly.entity_id
_entity_poly.type
_entity_poly.pdbx_seq_one_letter_code
_entity_poly.pdbx_strand_id
1 'polypeptide(L)'
;MQRQRTGLKVGVFTLVMLLVLAALVITFGQFRFASTVTYHADFASVSRLKPGQDVRIAGIVVGSVEDIAIRDGHASVTFDVNKRYTLYTSTRAVIRYQDLIGNRYLEITAGPGELHKMSPGATIPRANTQPALDLDTLLGGLRPVLKGLDSTKVNEVSNAIIELLQGNGGPLSDVLSSTASFTQTLAARDQLIGNVIGHLNQVLSTVDDKSAQLDTSVNQLQQLVSKLAAGRDPIAGAVAPLASAETDLTQMLAASRRPIQGVLENIRPLATALDARKDEINKSIDPLGEDYLRLSALGAYGAFFNFYYCSVKLKINGPAGSDILIPAGGPPDPTKGRCSFAK
;
A
#
# COMPACT_ATOMS: atom_id res chain seq x y z
N MET A 1 1.41 -72.87 20.45
CA MET A 1 0.43 -71.80 20.72
C MET A 1 1.02 -70.38 20.74
N GLN A 2 2.23 -70.12 21.29
CA GLN A 2 2.79 -68.75 21.36
C GLN A 2 3.04 -68.08 19.99
N ARG A 3 3.49 -68.83 18.98
CA ARG A 3 3.80 -68.30 17.62
C ARG A 3 2.57 -67.70 16.91
N GLN A 4 1.38 -68.28 17.10
CA GLN A 4 0.13 -67.77 16.53
C GLN A 4 -0.35 -66.48 17.22
N ARG A 5 -0.16 -66.36 18.55
CA ARG A 5 -0.48 -65.13 19.29
C ARG A 5 0.42 -63.96 18.86
N THR A 6 1.70 -64.21 18.57
CA THR A 6 2.61 -63.16 18.09
C THR A 6 2.24 -62.71 16.67
N GLY A 7 1.90 -63.65 15.77
CA GLY A 7 1.45 -63.33 14.42
C GLY A 7 0.18 -62.46 14.40
N LEU A 8 -0.80 -62.78 15.25
CA LEU A 8 -2.02 -61.97 15.39
C LEU A 8 -1.72 -60.55 15.90
N LYS A 9 -0.84 -60.41 16.90
CA LYS A 9 -0.45 -59.10 17.45
C LYS A 9 0.26 -58.23 16.41
N VAL A 10 1.18 -58.82 15.63
CA VAL A 10 1.88 -58.11 14.56
C VAL A 10 0.90 -57.70 13.46
N GLY A 11 -0.01 -58.58 13.05
CA GLY A 11 -1.04 -58.25 12.05
C GLY A 11 -1.95 -57.09 12.49
N VAL A 12 -2.41 -57.09 13.74
CA VAL A 12 -3.20 -55.98 14.29
C VAL A 12 -2.39 -54.70 14.34
N PHE A 13 -1.13 -54.75 14.79
CA PHE A 13 -0.26 -53.58 14.83
C PHE A 13 -0.04 -52.98 13.43
N THR A 14 0.25 -53.81 12.43
CA THR A 14 0.43 -53.37 11.04
C THR A 14 -0.85 -52.75 10.47
N LEU A 15 -2.01 -53.33 10.74
CA LEU A 15 -3.29 -52.78 10.31
C LEU A 15 -3.58 -51.42 10.95
N VAL A 16 -3.32 -51.27 12.26
CA VAL A 16 -3.46 -49.98 12.96
C VAL A 16 -2.49 -48.95 12.38
N MET A 17 -1.23 -49.31 12.14
CA MET A 17 -0.25 -48.39 11.53
C MET A 17 -0.64 -47.97 10.12
N LEU A 18 -1.19 -48.87 9.30
CA LEU A 18 -1.72 -48.54 7.98
C LEU A 18 -2.91 -47.59 8.06
N LEU A 19 -3.82 -47.79 9.01
CA LEU A 19 -4.96 -46.88 9.23
C LEU A 19 -4.50 -45.51 9.71
N VAL A 20 -3.51 -45.44 10.60
CA VAL A 20 -2.91 -44.17 11.05
C VAL A 20 -2.21 -43.47 9.88
N LEU A 21 -1.43 -44.20 9.07
CA LEU A 21 -0.78 -43.66 7.88
C LEU A 21 -1.82 -43.12 6.89
N ALA A 22 -2.87 -43.88 6.61
CA ALA A 22 -3.96 -43.46 5.74
C ALA A 22 -4.66 -42.20 6.28
N ALA A 23 -4.96 -42.16 7.58
CA ALA A 23 -5.55 -40.98 8.21
C ALA A 23 -4.62 -39.76 8.10
N LEU A 24 -3.31 -39.95 8.25
CA LEU A 24 -2.31 -38.89 8.15
C LEU A 24 -2.22 -38.38 6.69
N VAL A 25 -2.19 -39.28 5.71
CA VAL A 25 -2.22 -38.90 4.28
C VAL A 25 -3.50 -38.14 3.94
N ILE A 26 -4.66 -38.58 4.42
CA ILE A 26 -5.94 -37.92 4.17
C ILE A 26 -5.99 -36.52 4.79
N THR A 27 -5.53 -36.38 6.03
CA THR A 27 -5.57 -35.10 6.77
C THR A 27 -4.56 -34.09 6.25
N PHE A 28 -3.31 -34.51 6.01
CA PHE A 28 -2.26 -33.61 5.52
C PHE A 28 -2.30 -33.39 4.00
N GLY A 29 -2.83 -34.34 3.24
CA GLY A 29 -3.06 -34.19 1.80
C GLY A 29 -4.19 -33.23 1.45
N GLN A 30 -4.87 -32.65 2.45
CA GLN A 30 -6.02 -31.76 2.28
C GLN A 30 -7.12 -32.34 1.38
N PHE A 31 -7.31 -33.66 1.41
CA PHE A 31 -8.32 -34.33 0.60
C PHE A 31 -9.72 -33.89 1.06
N ARG A 32 -10.41 -33.13 0.22
CA ARG A 32 -11.78 -32.66 0.46
C ARG A 32 -12.76 -33.61 -0.23
N PHE A 33 -13.44 -34.46 0.54
CA PHE A 33 -14.45 -35.40 0.00
C PHE A 33 -15.82 -34.75 -0.30
N ALA A 34 -15.85 -33.43 -0.52
CA ALA A 34 -17.08 -32.72 -0.86
C ALA A 34 -17.36 -32.82 -2.35
N SER A 35 -18.63 -32.90 -2.75
CA SER A 35 -18.98 -32.86 -4.17
C SER A 35 -18.72 -31.46 -4.73
N THR A 36 -17.74 -31.35 -5.64
CA THR A 36 -17.33 -30.10 -6.28
C THR A 36 -17.78 -30.04 -7.75
N VAL A 37 -17.72 -28.84 -8.30
CA VAL A 37 -17.85 -28.55 -9.73
C VAL A 37 -16.61 -27.76 -10.13
N THR A 38 -15.95 -28.23 -11.17
CA THR A 38 -14.76 -27.60 -11.74
C THR A 38 -15.14 -26.45 -12.66
N TYR A 39 -14.37 -25.37 -12.59
CA TYR A 39 -14.46 -24.20 -13.46
C TYR A 39 -13.06 -23.73 -13.84
N HIS A 40 -12.99 -22.89 -14.88
CA HIS A 40 -11.74 -22.27 -15.32
C HIS A 40 -11.84 -20.75 -15.21
N ALA A 41 -10.71 -20.06 -15.05
CA ALA A 41 -10.63 -18.62 -15.10
C ALA A 41 -9.33 -18.16 -15.76
N ASP A 42 -9.44 -17.27 -16.74
CA ASP A 42 -8.29 -16.79 -17.52
C ASP A 42 -7.78 -15.47 -16.97
N PHE A 43 -6.57 -15.46 -16.41
CA PHE A 43 -5.93 -14.27 -15.86
C PHE A 43 -4.82 -13.75 -16.76
N ALA A 44 -4.64 -12.42 -16.76
CA ALA A 44 -3.45 -11.79 -17.33
C ALA A 44 -2.16 -12.26 -16.64
N SER A 45 -2.22 -12.45 -15.32
CA SER A 45 -1.14 -12.98 -14.48
C SER A 45 -1.74 -13.54 -13.19
N VAL A 46 -1.15 -14.61 -12.67
CA VAL A 46 -1.61 -15.28 -11.45
C VAL A 46 -0.72 -15.00 -10.22
N SER A 47 0.25 -14.10 -10.33
CA SER A 47 1.08 -13.52 -9.24
C SER A 47 1.14 -14.33 -7.93
N ARG A 48 1.91 -15.43 -7.95
CA ARG A 48 2.17 -16.36 -6.82
C ARG A 48 0.97 -17.16 -6.29
N LEU A 49 -0.11 -17.26 -7.06
CA LEU A 49 -1.14 -18.28 -6.83
C LEU A 49 -0.54 -19.68 -7.06
N LYS A 50 -0.94 -20.67 -6.25
CA LYS A 50 -0.46 -22.05 -6.31
C LYS A 50 -1.62 -23.05 -6.23
N PRO A 51 -1.47 -24.24 -6.84
CA PRO A 51 -2.34 -25.38 -6.56
C PRO A 51 -2.51 -25.63 -5.06
N GLY A 52 -3.72 -26.01 -4.65
CA GLY A 52 -4.11 -26.23 -3.26
C GLY A 52 -4.56 -24.98 -2.50
N GLN A 53 -4.38 -23.77 -3.04
CA GLN A 53 -4.87 -22.56 -2.39
C GLN A 53 -6.40 -22.44 -2.40
N ASP A 54 -6.94 -21.73 -1.41
CA ASP A 54 -8.39 -21.63 -1.21
C ASP A 54 -9.09 -20.85 -2.33
N VAL A 55 -10.30 -21.30 -2.65
CA VAL A 55 -11.29 -20.52 -3.39
C VAL A 55 -12.35 -20.04 -2.42
N ARG A 56 -12.65 -18.74 -2.41
CA ARG A 56 -13.54 -18.11 -1.43
C ARG A 56 -14.66 -17.31 -2.06
N ILE A 57 -15.83 -17.33 -1.44
CA ILE A 57 -16.94 -16.41 -1.73
C ILE A 57 -17.22 -15.65 -0.44
N ALA A 58 -17.15 -14.31 -0.50
CA ALA A 58 -17.36 -13.44 0.67
C ALA A 58 -16.52 -13.87 1.90
N GLY A 59 -15.26 -14.26 1.67
CA GLY A 59 -14.34 -14.71 2.72
C GLY A 59 -14.51 -16.17 3.19
N ILE A 60 -15.58 -16.86 2.81
CA ILE A 60 -15.82 -18.27 3.17
C ILE A 60 -15.15 -19.18 2.16
N VAL A 61 -14.41 -20.19 2.62
CA VAL A 61 -13.80 -21.21 1.76
C VAL A 61 -14.90 -22.08 1.14
N VAL A 62 -14.96 -22.08 -0.20
CA VAL A 62 -15.95 -22.82 -0.99
C VAL A 62 -15.33 -23.88 -1.88
N GLY A 63 -14.00 -23.88 -2.02
CA GLY A 63 -13.27 -24.87 -2.79
C GLY A 63 -11.77 -24.56 -2.85
N SER A 64 -11.09 -25.04 -3.89
CA SER A 64 -9.62 -24.97 -4.01
C SER A 64 -9.17 -24.86 -5.46
N VAL A 65 -8.00 -24.24 -5.65
CA VAL A 65 -7.29 -24.22 -6.92
C VAL A 65 -6.69 -25.60 -7.17
N GLU A 66 -6.99 -26.20 -8.31
CA GLU A 66 -6.47 -27.51 -8.69
C GLU A 66 -5.18 -27.41 -9.49
N ASP A 67 -5.17 -26.53 -10.50
CA ASP A 67 -4.06 -26.41 -11.43
C ASP A 67 -3.96 -25.01 -12.02
N ILE A 68 -2.76 -24.64 -12.48
CA ILE A 68 -2.49 -23.38 -13.14
C ILE A 68 -1.63 -23.66 -14.37
N ALA A 69 -2.19 -23.43 -15.55
CA ALA A 69 -1.52 -23.62 -16.84
C ALA A 69 -1.36 -22.29 -17.58
N ILE A 70 -0.29 -22.16 -18.36
CA ILE A 70 -0.14 -21.04 -19.30
C ILE A 70 -0.63 -21.49 -20.68
N ARG A 71 -1.58 -20.75 -21.25
CA ARG A 71 -2.13 -20.98 -22.59
C ARG A 71 -2.17 -19.64 -23.32
N ASP A 72 -1.69 -19.59 -24.57
CA ASP A 72 -1.78 -18.40 -25.43
C ASP A 72 -1.40 -17.07 -24.74
N GLY A 73 -0.30 -17.09 -23.97
CA GLY A 73 0.22 -15.89 -23.28
C GLY A 73 -0.59 -15.41 -22.07
N HIS A 74 -1.56 -16.19 -21.58
CA HIS A 74 -2.31 -15.92 -20.35
C HIS A 74 -2.32 -17.14 -19.43
N ALA A 75 -2.66 -16.92 -18.17
CA ALA A 75 -2.69 -17.98 -17.16
C ALA A 75 -4.12 -18.47 -16.94
N SER A 76 -4.39 -19.72 -17.31
CA SER A 76 -5.65 -20.41 -17.07
C SER A 76 -5.59 -21.12 -15.71
N VAL A 77 -6.44 -20.72 -14.78
CA VAL A 77 -6.58 -21.32 -13.45
C VAL A 77 -7.74 -22.30 -13.47
N THR A 78 -7.49 -23.57 -13.12
CA THR A 78 -8.52 -24.58 -12.88
C THR A 78 -8.82 -24.63 -11.39
N PHE A 79 -10.09 -24.50 -11.03
CA PHE A 79 -10.49 -24.48 -9.63
C PHE A 79 -11.84 -25.13 -9.42
N ASP A 80 -12.01 -25.69 -8.24
CA ASP A 80 -13.19 -26.40 -7.82
C ASP A 80 -14.03 -25.54 -6.87
N VAL A 81 -15.35 -25.66 -6.97
CA VAL A 81 -16.32 -25.03 -6.06
C VAL A 81 -17.34 -26.07 -5.60
N ASN A 82 -17.66 -26.08 -4.31
CA ASN A 82 -18.67 -26.96 -3.75
C ASN A 82 -20.04 -26.76 -4.43
N LYS A 83 -20.71 -27.87 -4.81
CA LYS A 83 -22.01 -27.88 -5.52
C LYS A 83 -23.13 -27.08 -4.84
N ARG A 84 -23.02 -26.81 -3.53
CA ARG A 84 -23.98 -25.96 -2.81
C ARG A 84 -23.98 -24.50 -3.29
N TYR A 85 -22.91 -24.05 -3.94
CA TYR A 85 -22.78 -22.69 -4.45
C TYR A 85 -22.95 -22.68 -5.98
N THR A 86 -23.77 -21.76 -6.47
CA THR A 86 -24.01 -21.58 -7.90
C THR A 86 -23.22 -20.38 -8.39
N LEU A 87 -22.43 -20.57 -9.44
CA LEU A 87 -21.77 -19.48 -10.16
C LEU A 87 -22.65 -19.04 -11.34
N TYR A 88 -22.54 -17.76 -11.70
CA TYR A 88 -23.29 -17.14 -12.78
C TYR A 88 -22.33 -16.65 -13.87
N THR A 89 -22.84 -16.42 -15.07
CA THR A 89 -22.05 -15.86 -16.18
C THR A 89 -21.50 -14.47 -15.86
N SER A 90 -22.14 -13.74 -14.96
CA SER A 90 -21.68 -12.44 -14.44
C SER A 90 -20.62 -12.55 -13.33
N THR A 91 -20.29 -13.76 -12.87
CA THR A 91 -19.30 -13.97 -11.81
C THR A 91 -17.92 -13.47 -12.22
N ARG A 92 -17.21 -12.87 -11.25
CA ARG A 92 -15.82 -12.43 -11.37
C ARG A 92 -14.89 -13.26 -10.50
N ALA A 93 -13.66 -13.42 -10.96
CA ALA A 93 -12.60 -14.11 -10.23
C ALA A 93 -11.44 -13.15 -9.95
N VAL A 94 -11.09 -12.97 -8.68
CA VAL A 94 -10.11 -11.98 -8.22
C VAL A 94 -9.08 -12.67 -7.36
N ILE A 95 -7.79 -12.53 -7.69
CA ILE A 95 -6.73 -13.09 -6.84
C ILE A 95 -6.38 -12.07 -5.76
N ARG A 96 -6.43 -12.48 -4.48
CA ARG A 96 -6.14 -11.61 -3.33
C ARG A 96 -5.03 -12.16 -2.45
N TYR A 97 -4.48 -11.27 -1.61
CA TYR A 97 -3.55 -11.63 -0.55
C TYR A 97 -4.31 -12.36 0.57
N GLN A 98 -3.85 -13.56 0.92
CA GLN A 98 -4.35 -14.28 2.09
C GLN A 98 -3.71 -13.76 3.38
N ASP A 99 -2.42 -13.43 3.32
CA ASP A 99 -1.61 -13.00 4.45
C ASP A 99 -0.46 -12.07 4.03
N LEU A 100 0.28 -11.57 5.02
CA LEU A 100 1.40 -10.64 4.83
C LEU A 100 2.67 -11.32 4.29
N ILE A 101 2.76 -12.64 4.36
CA ILE A 101 3.92 -13.41 3.84
C ILE A 101 3.79 -13.73 2.35
N GLY A 102 2.69 -13.30 1.71
CA GLY A 102 2.51 -13.34 0.27
C GLY A 102 1.74 -14.53 -0.25
N ASN A 103 1.04 -15.29 0.62
CA ASN A 103 0.10 -16.30 0.14
C ASN A 103 -1.09 -15.64 -0.57
N ARG A 104 -1.72 -16.41 -1.45
CA ARG A 104 -2.82 -15.98 -2.30
C ARG A 104 -4.02 -16.88 -2.12
N TYR A 105 -5.18 -16.34 -2.42
CA TYR A 105 -6.40 -17.12 -2.61
C TYR A 105 -7.20 -16.56 -3.78
N LEU A 106 -8.05 -17.40 -4.36
CA LEU A 106 -8.97 -17.01 -5.42
C LEU A 106 -10.29 -16.56 -4.79
N GLU A 107 -10.67 -15.30 -4.94
CA GLU A 107 -11.96 -14.80 -4.54
C GLU A 107 -12.94 -14.81 -5.72
N ILE A 108 -14.12 -15.38 -5.50
CA ILE A 108 -15.22 -15.37 -6.45
C ILE A 108 -16.22 -14.32 -5.97
N THR A 109 -16.50 -13.34 -6.83
CA THR A 109 -17.39 -12.20 -6.55
C THR A 109 -18.47 -12.07 -7.61
N ALA A 110 -19.55 -11.35 -7.28
CA ALA A 110 -20.57 -11.01 -8.27
C ALA A 110 -20.05 -9.87 -9.16
N GLY A 111 -20.23 -10.00 -10.47
CA GLY A 111 -20.01 -8.93 -11.43
C GLY A 111 -21.30 -8.39 -12.01
N PRO A 112 -21.22 -7.32 -12.82
CA PRO A 112 -22.37 -6.76 -13.51
C PRO A 112 -22.85 -7.71 -14.61
N GLY A 113 -24.17 -7.88 -14.74
CA GLY A 113 -24.78 -8.67 -15.81
C GLY A 113 -25.92 -9.57 -15.34
N GLU A 114 -26.48 -10.34 -16.26
CA GLU A 114 -27.59 -11.26 -15.99
C GLU A 114 -27.13 -12.46 -15.17
N LEU A 115 -28.03 -12.94 -14.30
CA LEU A 115 -27.82 -14.11 -13.43
C LEU A 115 -28.11 -15.41 -14.17
N HIS A 116 -27.46 -15.62 -15.32
CA HIS A 116 -27.54 -16.91 -16.00
C HIS A 116 -26.61 -17.90 -15.34
N LYS A 117 -27.11 -19.10 -15.02
CA LYS A 117 -26.31 -20.14 -14.36
C LYS A 117 -25.14 -20.54 -15.26
N MET A 118 -23.94 -20.55 -14.70
CA MET A 118 -22.76 -20.99 -15.41
C MET A 118 -22.71 -22.52 -15.48
N SER A 119 -22.44 -23.06 -16.67
CA SER A 119 -22.31 -24.50 -16.87
C SER A 119 -21.06 -25.06 -16.17
N PRO A 120 -21.09 -26.30 -15.67
CA PRO A 120 -19.88 -27.00 -15.21
C PRO A 120 -18.77 -26.98 -16.27
N GLY A 121 -17.54 -26.72 -15.85
CA GLY A 121 -16.38 -26.63 -16.75
C GLY A 121 -16.32 -25.35 -17.59
N ALA A 122 -17.23 -24.40 -17.40
CA ALA A 122 -17.15 -23.12 -18.10
C ALA A 122 -15.98 -22.25 -17.61
N THR A 123 -15.52 -21.38 -18.49
CA THR A 123 -14.41 -20.46 -18.24
C THR A 123 -14.92 -19.06 -17.93
N ILE A 124 -14.45 -18.48 -16.82
CA ILE A 124 -14.59 -17.06 -16.51
C ILE A 124 -13.61 -16.30 -17.41
N PRO A 125 -14.11 -15.48 -18.36
CA PRO A 125 -13.26 -14.83 -19.33
C PRO A 125 -12.38 -13.77 -18.67
N ARG A 126 -11.24 -13.44 -19.28
CA ARG A 126 -10.27 -12.45 -18.78
C ARG A 126 -10.90 -11.11 -18.39
N ALA A 127 -11.91 -10.65 -19.12
CA ALA A 127 -12.65 -9.42 -18.81
C ALA A 127 -13.33 -9.42 -17.43
N ASN A 128 -13.65 -10.60 -16.90
CA ASN A 128 -14.23 -10.82 -15.58
C ASN A 128 -13.22 -11.35 -14.56
N THR A 129 -11.92 -11.29 -14.88
CA THR A 129 -10.86 -11.65 -13.94
C THR A 129 -10.04 -10.45 -13.53
N GLN A 130 -9.51 -10.47 -12.31
CA GLN A 130 -8.59 -9.46 -11.84
C GLN A 130 -7.35 -10.11 -11.21
N PRO A 131 -6.14 -9.89 -11.79
CA PRO A 131 -4.91 -10.41 -11.22
C PRO A 131 -4.66 -9.78 -9.85
N ALA A 132 -3.83 -10.44 -9.02
CA ALA A 132 -3.44 -9.85 -7.74
C ALA A 132 -2.68 -8.55 -7.96
N LEU A 133 -2.86 -7.61 -7.03
CA LEU A 133 -2.06 -6.39 -6.98
C LEU A 133 -0.58 -6.78 -6.95
N ASP A 134 0.16 -6.33 -7.96
CA ASP A 134 1.60 -6.51 -8.01
C ASP A 134 2.28 -5.40 -7.20
N LEU A 135 2.77 -5.78 -6.02
CA LEU A 135 3.47 -4.87 -5.12
C LEU A 135 4.77 -4.37 -5.74
N ASP A 136 5.41 -5.13 -6.63
CA ASP A 136 6.64 -4.69 -7.30
C ASP A 136 6.33 -3.57 -8.29
N THR A 137 5.22 -3.68 -9.01
CA THR A 137 4.70 -2.61 -9.88
C THR A 137 4.27 -1.39 -9.07
N LEU A 138 3.60 -1.57 -7.92
CA LEU A 138 3.18 -0.47 -7.05
C LEU A 138 4.40 0.29 -6.47
N LEU A 139 5.35 -0.43 -5.87
CA LEU A 139 6.56 0.15 -5.28
C LEU A 139 7.47 0.74 -6.38
N GLY A 140 7.54 0.08 -7.54
CA GLY A 140 8.19 0.59 -8.74
C GLY A 140 7.58 1.90 -9.21
N GLY A 141 6.25 2.01 -9.20
CA GLY A 141 5.52 3.24 -9.53
C GLY A 141 5.69 4.36 -8.50
N LEU A 142 6.04 4.04 -7.26
CA LEU A 142 6.38 5.03 -6.22
C LEU A 142 7.82 5.57 -6.36
N ARG A 143 8.73 4.82 -7.00
CA ARG A 143 10.13 5.24 -7.19
C ARG A 143 10.28 6.59 -7.90
N PRO A 144 9.56 6.93 -8.99
CA PRO A 144 9.63 8.25 -9.61
C PRO A 144 9.18 9.38 -8.68
N VAL A 145 8.18 9.15 -7.83
CA VAL A 145 7.72 10.13 -6.85
C VAL A 145 8.79 10.35 -5.78
N LEU A 146 9.40 9.26 -5.28
CA LEU A 146 10.49 9.33 -4.32
C LEU A 146 11.79 9.87 -4.92
N LYS A 147 12.03 9.67 -6.21
CA LYS A 147 13.15 10.28 -6.96
C LYS A 147 12.88 11.75 -7.31
N GLY A 148 11.62 12.13 -7.48
CA GLY A 148 11.18 13.51 -7.70
C GLY A 148 11.25 14.37 -6.44
N LEU A 149 11.33 13.74 -5.25
CA LEU A 149 11.84 14.34 -4.04
C LEU A 149 13.37 14.47 -4.17
N ASP A 150 13.79 15.43 -5.00
CA ASP A 150 15.18 15.83 -5.14
C ASP A 150 15.71 16.27 -3.77
N SER A 151 16.78 15.64 -3.28
CA SER A 151 17.42 16.00 -2.01
C SER A 151 17.81 17.48 -1.97
N THR A 152 18.07 18.07 -3.13
CA THR A 152 18.37 19.49 -3.30
C THR A 152 17.13 20.34 -3.04
N LYS A 153 15.96 19.95 -3.58
CA LYS A 153 14.70 20.67 -3.33
C LYS A 153 14.17 20.48 -1.91
N VAL A 154 14.37 19.30 -1.33
CA VAL A 154 14.04 19.07 0.09
C VAL A 154 14.94 19.92 0.99
N ASN A 155 16.23 20.06 0.68
CA ASN A 155 17.13 20.96 1.39
C ASN A 155 16.80 22.44 1.14
N GLU A 156 16.43 22.84 -0.07
CA GLU A 156 16.00 24.22 -0.37
C GLU A 156 14.74 24.59 0.40
N VAL A 157 13.73 23.72 0.43
CA VAL A 157 12.52 23.93 1.22
C VAL A 157 12.82 23.91 2.71
N SER A 158 13.68 23.01 3.19
CA SER A 158 14.09 22.97 4.60
C SER A 158 14.88 24.21 5.00
N ASN A 159 15.78 24.70 4.15
CA ASN A 159 16.55 25.92 4.37
C ASN A 159 15.67 27.16 4.31
N ALA A 160 14.73 27.23 3.36
CA ALA A 160 13.75 28.31 3.31
C ALA A 160 12.86 28.34 4.55
N ILE A 161 12.46 27.18 5.07
CA ILE A 161 11.73 27.08 6.35
C ILE A 161 12.62 27.49 7.52
N ILE A 162 13.89 27.11 7.54
CA ILE A 162 14.86 27.50 8.57
C ILE A 162 15.09 29.01 8.55
N GLU A 163 15.29 29.63 7.39
CA GLU A 163 15.50 31.08 7.23
C GLU A 163 14.25 31.88 7.63
N LEU A 164 13.06 31.38 7.26
CA LEU A 164 11.77 31.96 7.64
C LEU A 164 11.49 31.84 9.15
N LEU A 165 11.96 30.76 9.79
CA LEU A 165 11.85 30.54 11.23
C LEU A 165 12.95 31.26 12.04
N GLN A 166 14.11 31.52 11.45
CA GLN A 166 15.24 32.26 12.04
C GLN A 166 15.08 33.78 11.92
N GLY A 167 14.04 34.27 11.26
CA GLY A 167 13.69 35.70 11.23
C GLY A 167 14.44 36.52 10.17
N ASN A 168 15.13 35.88 9.22
CA ASN A 168 15.67 36.54 8.03
C ASN A 168 14.56 36.70 6.98
N GLY A 169 13.54 37.50 7.33
CA GLY A 169 12.44 37.85 6.42
C GLY A 169 12.88 38.86 5.37
N GLY A 170 13.45 38.38 4.27
CA GLY A 170 13.49 39.09 2.99
C GLY A 170 13.24 38.08 1.87
N PRO A 171 12.19 38.22 1.02
CA PRO A 171 11.59 39.47 0.57
C PRO A 171 10.05 39.42 0.53
N LEU A 172 9.38 39.48 1.69
CA LEU A 172 7.93 39.73 1.68
C LEU A 172 7.63 41.18 1.26
N SER A 173 8.59 42.10 1.47
CA SER A 173 8.55 43.49 1.00
C SER A 173 8.61 43.61 -0.53
N ASP A 174 9.36 42.75 -1.23
CA ASP A 174 9.51 42.86 -2.68
C ASP A 174 8.32 42.24 -3.42
N VAL A 175 7.69 41.21 -2.83
CA VAL A 175 6.44 40.65 -3.33
C VAL A 175 5.28 41.63 -3.12
N LEU A 176 5.21 42.31 -1.97
CA LEU A 176 4.23 43.38 -1.76
C LEU A 176 4.49 44.62 -2.62
N SER A 177 5.75 45.04 -2.84
CA SER A 177 6.06 46.19 -3.69
C SER A 177 5.80 45.92 -5.18
N SER A 178 6.03 44.68 -5.64
CA SER A 178 5.72 44.23 -7.00
C SER A 178 4.21 44.12 -7.24
N THR A 179 3.44 43.75 -6.22
CA THR A 179 1.96 43.69 -6.28
C THR A 179 1.35 45.10 -6.31
N ALA A 180 1.94 46.05 -5.57
CA ALA A 180 1.54 47.46 -5.59
C ALA A 180 1.82 48.13 -6.96
N SER A 181 2.98 47.85 -7.58
CA SER A 181 3.30 48.43 -8.91
C SER A 181 2.45 47.84 -10.04
N PHE A 182 2.08 46.55 -9.94
CA PHE A 182 1.16 45.89 -10.87
C PHE A 182 -0.26 46.48 -10.78
N THR A 183 -0.76 46.72 -9.57
CA THR A 183 -2.07 47.33 -9.33
C THR A 183 -2.11 48.80 -9.79
N GLN A 184 -1.02 49.55 -9.59
CA GLN A 184 -0.88 50.93 -10.07
C GLN A 184 -0.85 51.01 -11.61
N THR A 185 -0.24 50.02 -12.27
CA THR A 185 -0.18 49.92 -13.74
C THR A 185 -1.54 49.56 -14.35
N LEU A 186 -2.34 48.77 -13.63
CA LEU A 186 -3.71 48.44 -14.03
C LEU A 186 -4.68 49.62 -13.81
N ALA A 187 -4.52 50.37 -12.73
CA ALA A 187 -5.25 51.63 -12.50
C ALA A 187 -4.87 52.74 -13.50
N ALA A 188 -3.63 52.77 -13.98
CA ALA A 188 -3.17 53.71 -15.01
C ALA A 188 -3.75 53.43 -16.42
N ARG A 189 -4.38 52.25 -16.65
CA ARG A 189 -5.06 51.95 -17.92
C ARG A 189 -6.49 52.46 -18.03
N ASP A 190 -7.12 52.90 -16.94
CA ASP A 190 -8.46 53.52 -16.98
C ASP A 190 -8.43 54.90 -17.66
N GLN A 191 -7.31 55.63 -17.62
CA GLN A 191 -7.16 56.92 -18.32
C GLN A 191 -6.98 56.79 -19.84
N LEU A 192 -6.46 55.66 -20.32
CA LEU A 192 -6.32 55.39 -21.77
C LEU A 192 -7.67 55.08 -22.43
N ILE A 193 -8.61 54.51 -21.68
CA ILE A 193 -9.98 54.25 -22.17
C ILE A 193 -10.80 55.56 -22.23
N GLY A 194 -10.56 56.51 -21.31
CA GLY A 194 -11.18 57.84 -21.34
C GLY A 194 -10.73 58.71 -22.52
N ASN A 195 -9.44 58.65 -22.90
CA ASN A 195 -8.90 59.45 -24.00
C ASN A 195 -9.26 58.94 -25.41
N VAL A 196 -9.63 57.66 -25.56
CA VAL A 196 -10.16 57.12 -26.83
C VAL A 196 -11.61 57.57 -27.06
N ILE A 197 -12.36 57.85 -25.98
CA ILE A 197 -13.74 58.37 -26.06
C ILE A 197 -13.74 59.87 -26.43
N GLY A 198 -12.74 60.65 -26.00
CA GLY A 198 -12.63 62.09 -26.31
C GLY A 198 -12.32 62.39 -27.78
N HIS A 199 -11.49 61.57 -28.44
CA HIS A 199 -11.07 61.82 -29.84
C HIS A 199 -12.05 61.30 -30.90
N LEU A 200 -13.07 60.52 -30.53
CA LEU A 200 -14.08 60.06 -31.49
C LEU A 200 -14.98 61.21 -31.97
N ASN A 201 -15.20 62.24 -31.15
CA ASN A 201 -16.00 63.42 -31.53
C ASN A 201 -15.29 64.33 -32.54
N GLN A 202 -13.96 64.28 -32.62
CA GLN A 202 -13.18 65.09 -33.57
C GLN A 202 -13.02 64.40 -34.93
N VAL A 203 -13.21 63.07 -34.98
CA VAL A 203 -13.29 62.30 -36.24
C VAL A 203 -14.71 62.35 -36.80
N LEU A 204 -15.74 62.44 -35.94
CA LEU A 204 -17.15 62.50 -36.35
C LEU A 204 -17.59 63.85 -36.95
N SER A 205 -16.85 64.94 -36.74
CA SER A 205 -17.16 66.23 -37.41
C SER A 205 -16.68 66.29 -38.87
N THR A 206 -15.93 65.29 -39.34
CA THR A 206 -15.36 65.27 -40.71
C THR A 206 -16.06 64.25 -41.62
N VAL A 207 -17.11 63.57 -41.13
CA VAL A 207 -17.84 62.52 -41.87
C VAL A 207 -19.30 62.94 -42.08
N ASP A 208 -19.53 64.21 -42.44
CA ASP A 208 -20.85 64.75 -42.77
C ASP A 208 -21.27 64.52 -44.23
N ASP A 209 -20.49 63.79 -45.04
CA ASP A 209 -20.76 63.65 -46.48
C ASP A 209 -21.16 62.24 -46.97
N LYS A 210 -21.29 61.22 -46.10
CA LYS A 210 -21.79 59.88 -46.51
C LYS A 210 -22.62 59.16 -45.44
N SER A 211 -23.86 59.60 -45.29
CA SER A 211 -24.73 59.35 -44.13
C SER A 211 -25.59 58.07 -44.12
N ALA A 212 -25.48 57.13 -45.06
CA ALA A 212 -26.39 55.96 -45.07
C ALA A 212 -25.75 54.60 -44.66
N GLN A 213 -24.43 54.44 -44.75
CA GLN A 213 -23.76 53.16 -44.43
C GLN A 213 -23.09 53.14 -43.05
N LEU A 214 -22.89 54.30 -42.41
CA LEU A 214 -22.24 54.39 -41.11
C LEU A 214 -23.20 54.08 -39.94
N ASP A 215 -24.49 54.41 -40.07
CA ASP A 215 -25.51 54.26 -39.03
C ASP A 215 -25.73 52.81 -38.58
N THR A 216 -25.57 51.86 -39.50
CA THR A 216 -25.78 50.44 -39.20
C THR A 216 -24.61 49.86 -38.41
N SER A 217 -23.38 50.26 -38.75
CA SER A 217 -22.15 49.81 -38.08
C SER A 217 -21.99 50.45 -36.70
N VAL A 218 -22.40 51.72 -36.55
CA VAL A 218 -22.36 52.43 -35.26
C VAL A 218 -23.36 51.83 -34.27
N ASN A 219 -24.57 51.47 -34.72
CA ASN A 219 -25.55 50.78 -33.87
C ASN A 219 -25.08 49.40 -33.41
N GLN A 220 -24.43 48.64 -34.30
CA GLN A 220 -23.89 47.32 -33.93
C GLN A 220 -22.72 47.43 -32.95
N LEU A 221 -21.86 48.43 -33.13
CA LEU A 221 -20.76 48.69 -32.21
C LEU A 221 -21.28 49.17 -30.85
N GLN A 222 -22.29 50.03 -30.83
CA GLN A 222 -22.94 50.49 -29.60
C GLN A 222 -23.61 49.33 -28.85
N GLN A 223 -24.30 48.42 -29.55
CA GLN A 223 -24.85 47.21 -28.91
C GLN A 223 -23.77 46.27 -28.36
N LEU A 224 -22.63 46.14 -29.04
CA LEU A 224 -21.51 45.34 -28.56
C LEU A 224 -20.90 45.95 -27.29
N VAL A 225 -20.68 47.26 -27.27
CA VAL A 225 -20.13 48.00 -26.13
C VAL A 225 -21.10 47.98 -24.94
N SER A 226 -22.41 48.13 -25.16
CA SER A 226 -23.41 48.02 -24.10
C SER A 226 -23.52 46.60 -23.52
N LYS A 227 -23.42 45.56 -24.37
CA LYS A 227 -23.42 44.17 -23.89
C LYS A 227 -22.12 43.80 -23.16
N LEU A 228 -20.98 44.34 -23.59
CA LEU A 228 -19.69 44.15 -22.91
C LEU A 228 -19.63 44.92 -21.58
N ALA A 229 -20.27 46.11 -21.51
CA ALA A 229 -20.42 46.87 -20.27
C ALA A 229 -21.38 46.19 -19.28
N ALA A 230 -22.44 45.52 -19.77
CA ALA A 230 -23.33 44.70 -18.95
C ALA A 230 -22.68 43.37 -18.49
N GLY A 231 -21.59 42.93 -19.14
CA GLY A 231 -20.79 41.76 -18.77
C GLY A 231 -19.71 42.01 -17.70
N ARG A 232 -19.77 43.13 -16.95
CA ARG A 232 -18.79 43.46 -15.88
C ARG A 232 -19.05 42.74 -14.56
N ASP A 233 -20.28 42.31 -14.30
CA ASP A 233 -20.66 41.66 -13.03
C ASP A 233 -19.99 40.29 -12.75
N PRO A 234 -19.77 39.41 -13.75
CA PRO A 234 -19.07 38.14 -13.53
C PRO A 234 -17.59 38.30 -13.14
N ILE A 235 -16.95 39.42 -13.54
CA ILE A 235 -15.54 39.69 -13.22
C ILE A 235 -15.44 40.27 -11.80
N ALA A 236 -16.35 41.17 -11.40
CA ALA A 236 -16.45 41.65 -10.03
C ALA A 236 -16.79 40.52 -9.03
N GLY A 237 -17.65 39.57 -9.45
CA GLY A 237 -18.00 38.39 -8.66
C GLY A 237 -16.89 37.34 -8.51
N ALA A 238 -15.87 37.35 -9.36
CA ALA A 238 -14.73 36.42 -9.27
C ALA A 238 -13.58 36.94 -8.39
N VAL A 239 -13.45 38.27 -8.22
CA VAL A 239 -12.38 38.90 -7.42
C VAL A 239 -12.62 38.75 -5.91
N ALA A 240 -13.88 38.84 -5.46
CA ALA A 240 -14.20 38.70 -4.03
C ALA A 240 -13.90 37.29 -3.45
N PRO A 241 -14.22 36.16 -4.14
CA PRO A 241 -13.83 34.82 -3.71
C PRO A 241 -12.31 34.58 -3.66
N LEU A 242 -11.55 35.24 -4.54
CA LEU A 242 -10.09 35.15 -4.56
C LEU A 242 -9.45 35.88 -3.36
N ALA A 243 -9.96 37.07 -3.02
CA ALA A 243 -9.51 37.81 -1.84
C ALA A 243 -9.87 37.11 -0.52
N SER A 244 -11.03 36.45 -0.45
CA SER A 244 -11.39 35.64 0.73
C SER A 244 -10.53 34.38 0.83
N ALA A 245 -10.23 33.70 -0.29
CA ALA A 245 -9.39 32.51 -0.30
C ALA A 245 -7.95 32.81 0.18
N GLU A 246 -7.40 33.98 -0.19
CA GLU A 246 -6.07 34.42 0.28
C GLU A 246 -6.05 34.70 1.79
N THR A 247 -7.13 35.29 2.31
CA THR A 247 -7.30 35.55 3.75
C THR A 247 -7.46 34.24 4.53
N ASP A 248 -8.27 33.31 4.03
CA ASP A 248 -8.51 32.00 4.64
C ASP A 248 -7.24 31.15 4.67
N LEU A 249 -6.43 31.17 3.60
CA LEU A 249 -5.13 30.48 3.56
C LEU A 249 -4.20 31.05 4.63
N THR A 250 -4.11 32.38 4.71
CA THR A 250 -3.24 33.08 5.66
C THR A 250 -3.65 32.78 7.11
N GLN A 251 -4.96 32.73 7.38
CA GLN A 251 -5.50 32.42 8.70
C GLN A 251 -5.30 30.94 9.07
N MET A 252 -5.43 30.02 8.10
CA MET A 252 -5.13 28.59 8.29
C MET A 252 -3.64 28.35 8.57
N LEU A 253 -2.75 29.03 7.84
CA LEU A 253 -1.30 29.01 8.05
C LEU A 253 -0.93 29.56 9.44
N ALA A 254 -1.54 30.66 9.87
CA ALA A 254 -1.33 31.23 11.20
C ALA A 254 -1.86 30.33 12.33
N ALA A 255 -3.01 29.69 12.12
CA ALA A 255 -3.61 28.75 13.08
C ALA A 255 -2.79 27.45 13.21
N SER A 256 -2.23 26.95 12.11
CA SER A 256 -1.43 25.72 12.07
C SER A 256 0.00 25.89 12.61
N ARG A 257 0.50 27.11 12.74
CA ARG A 257 1.85 27.39 13.25
C ARG A 257 2.11 26.84 14.65
N ARG A 258 1.14 26.97 15.56
CA ARG A 258 1.27 26.49 16.96
C ARG A 258 1.28 24.96 17.08
N PRO A 259 0.33 24.22 16.46
CA PRO A 259 0.38 22.76 16.42
C PRO A 259 1.68 22.20 15.83
N ILE A 260 2.19 22.81 14.74
CA ILE A 260 3.43 22.38 14.09
C ILE A 260 4.64 22.61 15.01
N GLN A 261 4.70 23.75 15.71
CA GLN A 261 5.74 24.00 16.72
C GLN A 261 5.69 22.96 17.85
N GLY A 262 4.51 22.63 18.35
CA GLY A 262 4.36 21.59 19.39
C GLY A 262 4.82 20.20 18.92
N VAL A 263 4.56 19.83 17.68
CA VAL A 263 5.04 18.56 17.12
C VAL A 263 6.57 18.56 16.98
N LEU A 264 7.15 19.67 16.49
CA LEU A 264 8.61 19.80 16.33
C LEU A 264 9.36 19.82 17.67
N GLU A 265 8.79 20.45 18.70
CA GLU A 265 9.33 20.44 20.06
C GLU A 265 9.35 19.05 20.69
N ASN A 266 8.41 18.17 20.32
CA ASN A 266 8.34 16.80 20.82
C ASN A 266 9.15 15.79 19.96
N ILE A 267 9.35 16.06 18.68
CA ILE A 267 10.18 15.23 17.79
C ILE A 267 11.67 15.35 18.14
N ARG A 268 12.15 16.54 18.50
CA ARG A 268 13.57 16.76 18.77
C ARG A 268 14.10 15.91 19.95
N PRO A 269 13.44 15.84 21.12
CA PRO A 269 13.83 14.96 22.22
C PRO A 269 13.81 13.48 21.84
N LEU A 270 12.81 13.05 21.06
CA LEU A 270 12.70 11.67 20.59
C LEU A 270 13.87 11.32 19.64
N ALA A 271 14.17 12.20 18.69
CA ALA A 271 15.28 12.01 17.75
C ALA A 271 16.62 11.97 18.50
N THR A 272 16.85 12.85 19.48
CA THR A 272 18.05 12.83 20.31
C THR A 272 18.13 11.58 21.19
N ALA A 273 17.02 11.13 21.78
CA ALA A 273 16.99 9.90 22.57
C ALA A 273 17.25 8.64 21.73
N LEU A 274 16.75 8.62 20.49
CA LEU A 274 16.97 7.52 19.55
C LEU A 274 18.43 7.50 19.04
N ASP A 275 19.00 8.67 18.76
CA ASP A 275 20.41 8.80 18.35
C ASP A 275 21.36 8.41 19.49
N ALA A 276 21.09 8.85 20.72
CA ALA A 276 21.87 8.49 21.90
C ALA A 276 21.86 6.98 22.21
N ARG A 277 20.82 6.25 21.78
CA ARG A 277 20.67 4.79 21.98
C ARG A 277 20.87 3.98 20.70
N LYS A 278 21.37 4.60 19.64
CA LYS A 278 21.56 3.96 18.34
C LYS A 278 22.37 2.66 18.44
N ASP A 279 23.41 2.64 19.26
CA ASP A 279 24.26 1.46 19.45
C ASP A 279 23.53 0.32 20.18
N GLU A 280 22.64 0.62 21.14
CA GLU A 280 21.80 -0.38 21.82
C GLU A 280 20.75 -0.97 20.87
N ILE A 281 20.16 -0.11 20.04
CA ILE A 281 19.17 -0.48 19.04
C ILE A 281 19.81 -1.36 17.97
N ASN A 282 20.96 -0.96 17.43
CA ASN A 282 21.69 -1.75 16.43
C ASN A 282 22.12 -3.11 16.99
N LYS A 283 22.59 -3.18 18.24
CA LYS A 283 22.90 -4.46 18.90
C LYS A 283 21.70 -5.42 18.98
N SER A 284 20.48 -4.90 18.95
CA SER A 284 19.26 -5.71 18.98
C SER A 284 18.74 -6.02 17.57
N ILE A 285 18.89 -5.09 16.61
CA ILE A 285 18.38 -5.22 15.25
C ILE A 285 19.33 -6.02 14.34
N ASP A 286 20.64 -5.78 14.43
CA ASP A 286 21.65 -6.42 13.58
C ASP A 286 21.61 -7.96 13.67
N PRO A 287 21.57 -8.60 14.86
CA PRO A 287 21.50 -10.05 14.94
C PRO A 287 20.10 -10.60 14.68
N LEU A 288 19.07 -9.77 14.61
CA LEU A 288 17.66 -10.20 14.63
C LEU A 288 17.31 -11.11 13.43
N GLY A 289 17.91 -10.86 12.27
CA GLY A 289 17.77 -11.73 11.10
C GLY A 289 18.43 -13.10 11.28
N GLU A 290 19.64 -13.13 11.86
CA GLU A 290 20.36 -14.38 12.12
C GLU A 290 19.69 -15.18 13.26
N ASP A 291 19.22 -14.50 14.31
CA ASP A 291 18.48 -15.11 15.41
C ASP A 291 17.13 -15.67 14.96
N TYR A 292 16.43 -14.99 14.03
CA TYR A 292 15.24 -15.53 13.41
C TYR A 292 15.55 -16.80 12.59
N LEU A 293 16.64 -16.82 11.82
CA LEU A 293 17.07 -18.01 11.10
C LEU A 293 17.42 -19.17 12.06
N ARG A 294 18.15 -18.89 13.15
CA ARG A 294 18.46 -19.87 14.20
C ARG A 294 17.20 -20.40 14.88
N LEU A 295 16.24 -19.53 15.19
CA LEU A 295 14.94 -19.90 15.74
C LEU A 295 14.14 -20.78 14.76
N SER A 296 14.12 -20.42 13.47
CA SER A 296 13.46 -21.23 12.43
C SER A 296 14.12 -22.60 12.28
N ALA A 297 15.45 -22.67 12.42
CA ALA A 297 16.20 -23.91 12.35
C ALA A 297 15.91 -24.85 13.53
N LEU A 298 15.42 -24.33 14.68
CA LEU A 298 14.94 -25.19 15.78
C LEU A 298 13.72 -26.04 15.36
N GLY A 299 12.90 -25.54 14.42
CA GLY A 299 11.77 -26.28 13.84
C GLY A 299 12.13 -27.13 12.62
N ALA A 300 13.40 -27.13 12.16
CA ALA A 300 13.81 -27.86 10.96
C ALA A 300 13.64 -29.38 11.09
N TYR A 301 13.58 -29.90 12.32
CA TYR A 301 13.37 -31.33 12.59
C TYR A 301 11.89 -31.71 12.79
N GLY A 302 10.96 -30.74 12.73
CA GLY A 302 9.51 -30.96 12.90
C GLY A 302 8.88 -30.03 13.94
N ALA A 303 7.62 -30.30 14.30
CA ALA A 303 6.85 -29.51 15.28
C ALA A 303 7.22 -29.82 16.76
N PHE A 304 8.49 -30.10 17.03
CA PHE A 304 9.00 -30.44 18.36
C PHE A 304 10.37 -29.82 18.60
N PHE A 305 10.62 -29.37 19.83
CA PHE A 305 11.90 -28.84 20.25
C PHE A 305 12.77 -29.97 20.82
N ASN A 306 13.98 -30.13 20.28
CA ASN A 306 14.96 -31.07 20.82
C ASN A 306 15.80 -30.37 21.90
N PHE A 307 15.41 -30.52 23.16
CA PHE A 307 16.21 -30.06 24.30
C PHE A 307 17.19 -31.15 24.71
N TYR A 308 18.48 -30.84 24.68
CA TYR A 308 19.54 -31.73 25.15
C TYR A 308 20.17 -31.19 26.43
N TYR A 309 20.07 -31.93 27.53
CA TYR A 309 20.74 -31.59 28.78
C TYR A 309 22.18 -32.11 28.76
N CYS A 310 23.11 -31.31 28.24
CA CYS A 310 24.50 -31.74 28.14
C CYS A 310 25.32 -31.54 29.40
N SER A 311 24.94 -30.67 30.34
CA SER A 311 25.59 -30.59 31.66
C SER A 311 24.64 -29.99 32.68
N VAL A 312 24.73 -30.45 33.93
CA VAL A 312 24.01 -29.90 35.07
C VAL A 312 25.05 -29.44 36.08
N LYS A 313 24.98 -28.19 36.52
CA LYS A 313 25.84 -27.69 37.61
C LYS A 313 24.95 -27.36 38.81
N LEU A 314 25.15 -28.08 39.90
CA LEU A 314 24.47 -27.81 41.17
C LEU A 314 25.31 -26.80 41.95
N LYS A 315 24.75 -25.62 42.18
CA LYS A 315 25.35 -24.58 43.03
C LYS A 315 24.79 -24.73 44.44
N ILE A 316 25.65 -25.00 45.41
CA ILE A 316 25.28 -25.10 46.82
C ILE A 316 26.08 -24.05 47.60
N ASN A 317 25.40 -23.31 48.47
CA ASN A 317 26.06 -22.33 49.32
C ASN A 317 26.82 -23.07 50.43
N GLY A 318 28.14 -22.94 50.44
CA GLY A 318 29.00 -23.49 51.46
C GLY A 318 28.84 -22.76 52.81
N PRO A 319 29.24 -23.40 53.93
CA PRO A 319 29.09 -22.85 55.28
C PRO A 319 29.86 -21.53 55.55
N ALA A 320 30.72 -21.08 54.63
CA ALA A 320 31.45 -19.81 54.72
C ALA A 320 31.05 -18.79 53.62
N GLY A 321 29.90 -18.97 52.95
CA GLY A 321 29.45 -18.09 51.86
C GLY A 321 30.20 -18.28 50.53
N SER A 322 31.03 -19.32 50.43
CA SER A 322 31.65 -19.73 49.17
C SER A 322 30.68 -20.59 48.35
N ASP A 323 30.64 -20.33 47.04
CA ASP A 323 29.84 -21.10 46.10
C ASP A 323 30.52 -22.44 45.82
N ILE A 324 29.91 -23.56 46.23
CA ILE A 324 30.36 -24.90 45.85
C ILE A 324 29.58 -25.30 44.60
N LEU A 325 30.29 -25.44 43.48
CA LEU A 325 29.74 -25.92 42.22
C LEU A 325 30.04 -27.42 42.07
N ILE A 326 29.00 -28.26 42.11
CA ILE A 326 29.08 -29.69 41.84
C ILE A 326 28.72 -29.91 40.37
N PRO A 327 29.68 -30.21 39.48
CA PRO A 327 29.38 -30.55 38.10
C PRO A 327 28.81 -31.98 38.04
N ALA A 328 27.62 -32.12 37.43
CA ALA A 328 27.02 -33.38 37.04
C ALA A 328 27.00 -33.44 35.50
N GLY A 329 27.97 -34.18 34.94
CA GLY A 329 28.28 -34.20 33.51
C GLY A 329 29.53 -33.37 33.18
N GLY A 330 30.47 -33.96 32.46
CA GLY A 330 31.72 -33.32 32.01
C GLY A 330 31.51 -32.26 30.93
N PRO A 331 32.57 -31.57 30.48
CA PRO A 331 32.49 -30.68 29.33
C PRO A 331 32.11 -31.48 28.07
N PRO A 332 31.18 -30.98 27.24
CA PRO A 332 30.79 -31.66 26.02
C PRO A 332 31.97 -31.71 25.05
N ASP A 333 32.24 -32.89 24.51
CA ASP A 333 33.22 -33.13 23.44
C ASP A 333 32.50 -32.98 22.08
N PRO A 334 32.73 -31.87 21.35
CA PRO A 334 32.02 -31.61 20.09
C PRO A 334 32.37 -32.62 18.99
N THR A 335 33.44 -33.40 19.14
CA THR A 335 33.89 -34.39 18.15
C THR A 335 33.16 -35.74 18.23
N LYS A 336 32.48 -36.01 19.35
CA LYS A 336 31.83 -37.30 19.63
C LYS A 336 30.30 -37.23 19.69
N GLY A 337 29.73 -36.10 19.27
CA GLY A 337 28.28 -35.90 19.18
C GLY A 337 27.71 -34.93 20.20
N ARG A 338 26.40 -34.64 20.09
CA ARG A 338 25.75 -33.45 20.66
C ARG A 338 25.72 -33.36 22.20
N CYS A 339 26.05 -34.41 22.95
CA CYS A 339 26.33 -34.36 24.40
C CYS A 339 27.28 -35.51 24.83
N SER A 340 28.29 -35.83 24.02
CA SER A 340 29.29 -36.80 24.44
C SER A 340 30.18 -36.19 25.52
N PHE A 341 30.32 -36.84 26.66
CA PHE A 341 31.26 -36.43 27.69
C PHE A 341 32.67 -36.90 27.35
N ALA A 342 33.65 -36.00 27.46
CA ALA A 342 35.05 -36.44 27.52
C ALA A 342 35.20 -37.36 28.75
N LYS A 343 35.64 -38.60 28.51
CA LYS A 343 36.02 -39.52 29.60
C LYS A 343 37.23 -38.98 30.33
#